data_AF-A0A4S5BSE8-F1
#
_entry.id   AF-A0A4S5BSE8-F1
#
_cell.length_a   1.000
_cell.length_b   1.000
_cell.length_c   1.000
_cell.angle_alpha   90.00
_cell.angle_beta   90.00
_cell.angle_gamma   90.00
#
_symmetry.space_group_name_H-M   'P 1'
#
loop_
_entity.id
_entity.type
_entity.pdbx_description
1 polymer ?
#
loop_
_entity_poly.entity_id
_entity_poly.type
_entity_poly.pdbx_seq_one_letter_code
_entity_poly.pdbx_strand_id
1 'polypeptide(L)'
;MSKEIYSLDCRECHRRTRHEELASFSEESDPYDYHDMTSWMIVKCQGCFSHAFLKKYDDYEAYYEDDNGEINHNVEFTTYPPVIAKHRPISNTFNLPIMVRNIYIQTLETLGIKSYLIASIGLRATVEAVCKDLNIPGRNLEVRINNLQKNGHISNTDKKMLHAIRFLGNDAAHDIIEPKKADILIALDIIEHMLNSIYILREKTKNLETIIDDYNSFLKLLEKLSMEFTGAETINITTLLSKKTRLIEGKKDEFIEKFNRDLLEGKINFLNYEKTEEINDRDIFLFSIKAR
;
A
#
# COMPACT_ATOMS: atom_id res chain seq x y z
N MET A 1 36.39 20.84 17.52
CA MET A 1 35.70 19.79 18.29
C MET A 1 35.18 18.77 17.28
N SER A 2 35.65 17.53 17.36
CA SER A 2 35.09 16.44 16.56
C SER A 2 33.63 16.24 16.97
N LYS A 3 32.71 16.31 16.01
CA LYS A 3 31.30 16.07 16.29
C LYS A 3 31.06 14.58 16.48
N GLU A 4 30.32 14.20 17.50
CA GLU A 4 29.96 12.81 17.74
C GLU A 4 29.00 12.29 16.66
N ILE A 5 29.11 10.98 16.39
CA ILE A 5 28.30 10.31 15.37
C ILE A 5 27.59 9.13 16.02
N TYR A 6 26.27 9.12 15.89
CA TYR A 6 25.40 8.07 16.41
C TYR A 6 24.86 7.20 15.28
N SER A 7 24.73 5.90 15.52
CA SER A 7 24.10 4.96 14.59
C SER A 7 22.63 4.71 15.00
N LEU A 8 21.70 5.40 14.35
CA LEU A 8 20.28 5.48 14.73
C LEU A 8 19.37 5.20 13.54
N ASP A 9 18.13 4.78 13.80
CA ASP A 9 17.11 4.65 12.76
C ASP A 9 16.60 6.03 12.32
N CYS A 10 16.69 6.30 11.01
CA CYS A 10 16.23 7.55 10.42
C CYS A 10 14.78 7.42 9.93
N ARG A 11 13.93 8.39 10.31
CA ARG A 11 12.51 8.45 9.91
C ARG A 11 12.31 8.50 8.40
N GLU A 12 13.13 9.27 7.69
CA GLU A 12 12.99 9.47 6.25
C GLU A 12 13.69 8.36 5.43
N CYS A 13 14.82 7.84 5.93
CA CYS A 13 15.51 6.74 5.25
C CYS A 13 14.89 5.37 5.54
N HIS A 14 14.10 5.24 6.61
CA HIS A 14 13.50 3.99 7.07
C HIS A 14 14.52 2.86 7.33
N ARG A 15 15.72 3.24 7.78
CA ARG A 15 16.83 2.33 8.08
C ARG A 15 17.81 2.99 9.04
N ARG A 16 18.69 2.18 9.62
CA ARG A 16 19.80 2.65 10.46
C ARG A 16 20.82 3.43 9.62
N THR A 17 21.15 4.63 10.05
CA THR A 17 22.10 5.53 9.39
C THR A 17 22.96 6.26 10.42
N ARG A 18 24.06 6.85 9.95
CA ARG A 18 24.87 7.76 10.76
C ARG A 18 24.15 9.09 10.95
N HIS A 19 24.17 9.59 12.19
CA HIS A 19 23.61 10.87 12.57
C HIS A 19 24.68 11.68 13.30
N GLU A 20 24.92 12.88 12.81
CA GLU A 20 25.86 13.84 13.39
C GLU A 20 25.17 14.64 14.47
N GLU A 21 25.79 14.76 15.64
CA GLU A 21 25.33 15.68 16.69
C GLU A 21 25.54 17.14 16.28
N LEU A 22 24.48 17.95 16.39
CA LEU A 22 24.52 19.38 16.13
C LEU A 22 24.54 20.21 17.41
N ALA A 23 23.83 19.76 18.43
CA ALA A 23 23.75 20.40 19.74
C ALA A 23 23.37 19.35 20.80
N SER A 24 23.85 19.53 22.02
CA SER A 24 23.59 18.66 23.16
C SER A 24 23.41 19.45 24.46
N PHE A 25 22.67 18.85 25.38
CA PHE A 25 22.54 19.24 26.78
C PHE A 25 22.48 17.96 27.62
N SER A 26 23.20 17.91 28.73
CA SER A 26 23.26 16.72 29.59
C SER A 26 23.07 17.11 31.06
N GLU A 27 22.39 16.24 31.80
CA GLU A 27 22.28 16.28 33.24
C GLU A 27 22.78 14.93 33.78
N GLU A 28 23.72 14.98 34.72
CA GLU A 28 24.31 13.83 35.39
C GLU A 28 23.92 13.91 36.87
N SER A 29 23.54 12.77 37.45
CA SER A 29 23.20 12.66 38.87
C SER A 29 24.44 12.65 39.76
N ASP A 30 24.22 12.77 41.07
CA ASP A 30 25.30 12.68 42.05
C ASP A 30 25.90 11.26 42.05
N PRO A 31 27.21 11.08 41.77
CA PRO A 31 27.84 9.76 41.77
C PRO A 31 27.84 9.04 43.12
N TYR A 32 27.53 9.73 44.22
CA TYR A 32 27.41 9.11 45.54
C TYR A 32 26.02 8.53 45.83
N ASP A 33 25.03 8.81 44.98
CA ASP A 33 23.69 8.22 45.02
C ASP A 33 23.56 7.11 43.96
N TYR A 34 22.64 7.26 43.00
CA TYR A 34 22.51 6.38 41.84
C TYR A 34 23.12 7.08 40.64
N HIS A 35 24.24 6.59 40.12
CA HIS A 35 24.98 7.29 39.06
C HIS A 35 24.37 7.02 37.67
N ASP A 36 23.78 8.05 37.10
CA ASP A 36 23.21 8.06 35.76
C ASP A 36 23.40 9.42 35.06
N MET A 37 23.25 9.43 33.74
CA MET A 37 23.27 10.64 32.93
C MET A 37 22.18 10.59 31.87
N THR A 38 21.46 11.69 31.72
CA THR A 38 20.55 11.90 30.58
C THR A 38 21.10 12.99 29.68
N SER A 39 21.24 12.68 28.39
CA SER A 39 21.63 13.63 27.35
C SER A 39 20.51 13.83 26.33
N TRP A 40 20.26 15.10 25.98
CA TRP A 40 19.29 15.53 24.98
C TRP A 40 20.01 16.23 23.83
N MET A 41 19.77 15.78 22.61
CA MET A 41 20.54 16.18 21.44
C MET A 41 19.66 16.50 20.24
N ILE A 42 20.10 17.46 19.41
CA ILE A 42 19.63 17.59 18.04
C ILE A 42 20.64 16.89 17.14
N VAL A 43 20.18 15.91 16.36
CA VAL A 43 21.01 15.13 15.46
C VAL A 43 20.57 15.26 14.01
N LYS A 44 21.51 15.18 13.08
CA LYS A 44 21.28 15.28 11.63
C LYS A 44 21.69 14.00 10.92
N CYS A 45 20.76 13.39 10.19
CA CYS A 45 21.04 12.22 9.36
C CYS A 45 22.07 12.57 8.26
N GLN A 46 23.14 11.79 8.14
CA GLN A 46 24.15 11.98 7.10
C GLN A 46 23.75 11.41 5.73
N GLY A 47 22.58 10.78 5.62
CA GLY A 47 22.03 10.25 4.37
C GLY A 47 21.04 11.20 3.69
N CYS A 48 19.94 11.51 4.37
CA CYS A 48 18.88 12.39 3.85
C CYS A 48 18.89 13.80 4.44
N PHE A 49 19.80 14.11 5.37
CA PHE A 49 19.91 15.42 6.03
C PHE A 49 18.69 15.83 6.88
N SER A 50 17.78 14.90 7.18
CA SER A 50 16.70 15.13 8.14
C SER A 50 17.24 15.33 9.55
N HIS A 51 16.54 16.14 10.34
CA HIS A 51 16.86 16.37 11.74
C HIS A 51 15.96 15.52 12.64
N ALA A 52 16.47 15.11 13.79
CA ALA A 52 15.71 14.44 14.83
C ALA A 52 16.21 14.91 16.21
N PHE A 53 15.36 14.73 17.22
CA PHE A 53 15.75 14.90 18.61
C PHE A 53 16.11 13.53 19.19
N LEU A 54 17.20 13.43 19.93
CA LEU A 54 17.69 12.20 20.52
C LEU A 54 17.80 12.38 22.03
N LYS A 55 17.17 11.47 22.78
CA LYS A 55 17.43 11.27 24.20
C LYS A 55 18.36 10.06 24.34
N LYS A 56 19.48 10.22 25.03
CA LYS A 56 20.37 9.15 25.47
C LYS A 56 20.29 9.06 26.99
N TYR A 57 20.19 7.86 27.53
CA TYR A 57 20.23 7.59 28.95
C TYR A 57 21.37 6.61 29.22
N ASP A 58 22.35 7.03 30.01
CA ASP A 58 23.49 6.25 30.47
C ASP A 58 23.23 5.87 31.93
N ASP A 59 23.12 4.58 32.21
CA ASP A 59 22.94 4.05 33.56
C ASP A 59 24.25 3.38 34.00
N TYR A 60 25.08 4.11 34.75
CA TYR A 60 26.44 3.67 35.10
C TYR A 60 26.44 2.56 36.16
N GLU A 61 25.37 2.43 36.94
CA GLU A 61 25.18 1.35 37.91
C GLU A 61 24.81 0.02 37.22
N ALA A 62 24.18 0.08 36.05
CA ALA A 62 23.80 -1.08 35.25
C ALA A 62 24.96 -1.61 34.38
N TYR A 63 26.07 -1.99 35.00
CA TYR A 63 27.25 -2.50 34.29
C TYR A 63 27.16 -3.99 33.92
N TYR A 64 27.80 -4.37 32.82
CA TYR A 64 27.94 -5.73 32.31
C TYR A 64 29.30 -5.92 31.65
N GLU A 65 29.78 -7.16 31.62
CA GLU A 65 31.00 -7.55 30.92
C GLU A 65 30.62 -8.07 29.52
N ASP A 66 31.28 -7.55 28.48
CA ASP A 66 31.06 -8.01 27.10
C ASP A 66 31.88 -9.27 26.76
N ASP A 67 31.72 -9.80 25.54
CA ASP A 67 32.43 -11.01 25.07
C ASP A 67 33.97 -10.85 25.06
N ASN A 68 34.50 -9.62 25.13
CA ASN A 68 35.92 -9.31 25.15
C ASN A 68 36.46 -9.07 26.57
N GLY A 69 35.60 -9.12 27.59
CA GLY A 69 35.95 -8.81 28.98
C GLY A 69 35.94 -7.31 29.30
N GLU A 70 35.37 -6.46 28.43
CA GLU A 70 35.24 -5.02 28.67
C GLU A 70 33.99 -4.74 29.52
N ILE A 71 34.20 -4.01 30.62
CA ILE A 71 33.11 -3.54 31.48
C ILE A 71 32.44 -2.35 30.80
N ASN A 72 31.18 -2.52 30.46
CA ASN A 72 30.32 -1.52 29.85
C ASN A 72 29.12 -1.25 30.76
N HIS A 73 28.43 -0.14 30.55
CA HIS A 73 27.19 0.19 31.24
C HIS A 73 26.01 0.25 30.26
N ASN A 74 24.78 0.19 30.80
CA ASN A 74 23.59 0.20 29.95
C ASN A 74 23.38 1.59 29.34
N VAL A 75 23.10 1.63 28.03
CA VAL A 75 22.85 2.86 27.29
C VAL A 75 21.58 2.71 26.46
N GLU A 76 20.61 3.56 26.71
CA GLU A 76 19.35 3.61 25.97
C GLU A 76 19.25 4.83 25.07
N PHE A 77 18.78 4.62 23.83
CA PHE A 77 18.54 5.68 22.86
C PHE A 77 17.05 5.77 22.52
N THR A 78 16.49 6.97 22.59
CA THR A 78 15.13 7.27 22.14
C THR A 78 15.14 8.43 21.16
N THR A 79 14.68 8.20 19.94
CA THR A 79 14.53 9.23 18.91
C THR A 79 13.13 9.82 18.90
N TYR A 80 13.05 11.12 18.66
CA TYR A 80 11.82 11.87 18.51
C TYR A 80 11.81 12.64 17.19
N PRO A 81 10.77 12.47 16.37
CA PRO A 81 9.68 11.49 16.53
C PRO A 81 10.19 10.04 16.43
N PRO A 82 9.50 9.09 17.07
CA PRO A 82 9.92 7.70 17.10
C PRO A 82 9.84 7.03 15.73
N VAL A 83 10.69 6.03 15.52
CA VAL A 83 10.79 5.29 14.26
C VAL A 83 10.51 3.82 14.51
N ILE A 84 9.66 3.22 13.68
CA ILE A 84 9.48 1.76 13.68
C ILE A 84 10.72 1.15 13.02
N ALA A 85 11.54 0.46 13.83
CA ALA A 85 12.78 -0.14 13.36
C ALA A 85 12.56 -1.11 12.19
N LYS A 86 13.41 -1.02 11.16
CA LYS A 86 13.38 -1.88 9.94
C LYS A 86 12.05 -1.87 9.17
N HIS A 87 11.24 -0.84 9.34
CA HIS A 87 9.95 -0.73 8.68
C HIS A 87 9.88 0.53 7.81
N ARG A 88 9.37 0.37 6.59
CA ARG A 88 9.11 1.45 5.66
C ARG A 88 7.60 1.52 5.39
N PRO A 89 6.92 2.61 5.80
CA PRO A 89 5.51 2.80 5.51
C PRO A 89 5.20 2.74 4.01
N ILE A 90 3.97 2.39 3.67
CA ILE A 90 3.51 2.39 2.28
C ILE A 90 3.61 3.79 1.67
N SER A 91 4.02 3.83 0.41
CA SER A 91 4.06 5.07 -0.38
C SER A 91 2.68 5.41 -0.96
N ASN A 92 2.50 6.65 -1.41
CA ASN A 92 1.26 7.10 -2.05
C ASN A 92 0.01 6.98 -1.18
N THR A 93 0.14 7.23 0.13
CA THR A 93 -0.98 7.24 1.08
C THR A 93 -2.08 8.25 0.71
N PHE A 94 -1.80 9.22 -0.16
CA PHE A 94 -2.79 10.13 -0.73
C PHE A 94 -3.88 9.43 -1.56
N ASN A 95 -3.61 8.23 -2.07
CA ASN A 95 -4.59 7.38 -2.76
C ASN A 95 -5.53 6.64 -1.79
N LEU A 96 -5.23 6.65 -0.49
CA LEU A 96 -6.10 6.07 0.52
C LEU A 96 -7.26 7.02 0.84
N PRO A 97 -8.48 6.51 1.04
CA PRO A 97 -9.58 7.30 1.61
C PRO A 97 -9.17 7.98 2.91
N ILE A 98 -9.65 9.20 3.14
CA ILE A 98 -9.20 10.05 4.27
C ILE A 98 -9.33 9.30 5.61
N MET A 99 -10.46 8.64 5.85
CA MET A 99 -10.69 7.89 7.09
C MET A 99 -9.70 6.72 7.27
N VAL A 100 -9.46 5.95 6.20
CA VAL A 100 -8.52 4.81 6.20
C VAL A 100 -7.09 5.30 6.45
N ARG A 101 -6.69 6.37 5.76
CA ARG A 101 -5.37 7.00 5.87
C ARG A 101 -5.10 7.48 7.30
N ASN A 102 -6.07 8.17 7.90
CA ASN A 102 -5.91 8.73 9.24
C ASN A 102 -5.72 7.63 10.28
N ILE A 103 -6.53 6.56 10.24
CA ILE A 103 -6.41 5.44 11.18
C ILE A 103 -5.07 4.71 10.97
N TYR A 104 -4.65 4.49 9.73
CA TYR A 104 -3.36 3.88 9.42
C TYR A 104 -2.18 4.71 9.96
N ILE A 105 -2.16 6.03 9.72
CA ILE A 105 -1.11 6.93 10.23
C ILE A 105 -1.07 6.92 11.77
N GLN A 106 -2.22 7.06 12.44
CA GLN A 106 -2.29 6.99 13.91
C GLN A 106 -1.80 5.64 14.44
N THR A 107 -2.08 4.55 13.72
CA THR A 107 -1.59 3.21 14.07
C THR A 107 -0.07 3.13 13.95
N LEU A 108 0.53 3.71 12.90
CA LEU A 108 1.99 3.79 12.77
C LEU A 108 2.64 4.64 13.88
N GLU A 109 2.04 5.76 14.23
CA GLU A 109 2.52 6.63 15.32
C GLU A 109 2.51 5.88 16.66
N THR A 110 1.40 5.17 16.93
CA THR A 110 1.24 4.31 18.12
C THR A 110 2.27 3.17 18.14
N LEU A 111 2.57 2.59 16.98
CA LEU A 111 3.62 1.58 16.84
C LEU A 111 5.02 2.14 17.06
N GLY A 112 5.27 3.37 16.60
CA GLY A 112 6.53 4.07 16.81
C GLY A 112 6.86 4.20 18.29
N ILE A 113 5.88 4.57 19.12
CA ILE A 113 6.03 4.62 20.59
C ILE A 113 5.94 3.26 21.28
N LYS A 114 5.91 2.14 20.54
CA LYS A 114 5.83 0.76 21.05
C LYS A 114 4.58 0.45 21.88
N SER A 115 3.48 1.19 21.68
CA SER A 115 2.20 0.94 22.36
C SER A 115 1.44 -0.18 21.65
N TYR A 116 1.88 -1.43 21.82
CA TYR A 116 1.44 -2.58 21.03
C TYR A 116 -0.04 -2.91 21.20
N LEU A 117 -0.57 -2.81 22.42
CA LEU A 117 -1.99 -3.04 22.68
C LEU A 117 -2.89 -2.12 21.85
N ILE A 118 -2.66 -0.80 21.89
CA ILE A 118 -3.44 0.18 21.12
C ILE A 118 -3.19 0.06 19.62
N ALA A 119 -1.96 -0.23 19.21
CA ALA A 119 -1.64 -0.47 17.81
C ALA A 119 -2.44 -1.65 17.22
N SER A 120 -2.60 -2.73 17.97
CA SER A 120 -3.42 -3.89 17.56
C SER A 120 -4.87 -3.50 17.27
N ILE A 121 -5.44 -2.65 18.14
CA ILE A 121 -6.79 -2.09 17.94
C ILE A 121 -6.82 -1.22 16.68
N GLY A 122 -5.80 -0.39 16.46
CA GLY A 122 -5.65 0.45 15.26
C GLY A 122 -5.55 -0.35 13.95
N LEU A 123 -4.83 -1.47 13.95
CA LEU A 123 -4.75 -2.38 12.80
C LEU A 123 -6.12 -2.98 12.47
N ARG A 124 -6.84 -3.46 13.48
CA ARG A 124 -8.22 -3.94 13.31
C ARG A 124 -9.16 -2.83 12.81
N ALA A 125 -9.07 -1.64 13.39
CA ALA A 125 -9.85 -0.47 12.99
C ALA A 125 -9.56 -0.07 11.54
N THR A 126 -8.33 -0.27 11.06
CA THR A 126 -7.96 -0.05 9.66
C THR A 126 -8.73 -1.00 8.73
N VAL A 127 -8.86 -2.29 9.08
CA VAL A 127 -9.70 -3.25 8.31
C VAL A 127 -11.17 -2.81 8.31
N GLU A 128 -11.68 -2.38 9.47
CA GLU A 128 -13.07 -1.90 9.59
C GLU A 128 -13.32 -0.65 8.74
N ALA A 129 -12.36 0.25 8.68
CA ALA A 129 -12.41 1.47 7.87
C ALA A 129 -12.41 1.14 6.36
N VAL A 130 -11.57 0.21 5.91
CA VAL A 130 -11.57 -0.26 4.52
C VAL A 130 -12.90 -0.90 4.16
N CYS A 131 -13.42 -1.77 5.03
CA CYS A 131 -14.76 -2.35 4.82
C CYS A 131 -15.85 -1.29 4.75
N LYS A 132 -15.67 -0.14 5.43
CA LYS A 132 -16.69 0.93 5.51
C LYS A 132 -16.64 1.78 4.25
N ASP A 133 -15.44 2.15 3.83
CA ASP A 133 -15.19 2.86 2.58
C ASP A 133 -15.74 2.10 1.36
N LEU A 134 -15.49 0.79 1.31
CA LEU A 134 -15.99 -0.08 0.24
C LEU A 134 -17.49 -0.47 0.40
N ASN A 135 -18.20 0.10 1.38
CA ASN A 135 -19.60 -0.21 1.68
C ASN A 135 -19.91 -1.71 1.81
N ILE A 136 -18.99 -2.47 2.41
CA ILE A 136 -19.14 -3.92 2.55
C ILE A 136 -20.15 -4.23 3.66
N PRO A 137 -21.29 -4.89 3.33
CA PRO A 137 -22.33 -5.18 4.31
C PRO A 137 -21.90 -6.28 5.28
N GLY A 138 -22.36 -6.20 6.52
CA GLY A 138 -22.16 -7.23 7.53
C GLY A 138 -22.33 -6.72 8.96
N ARG A 139 -22.92 -7.55 9.82
CA ARG A 139 -23.20 -7.21 11.23
C ARG A 139 -21.96 -7.05 12.11
N ASN A 140 -20.83 -7.62 11.69
CA ASN A 140 -19.58 -7.60 12.43
C ASN A 140 -18.40 -7.72 11.45
N LEU A 141 -17.19 -7.51 11.95
CA LEU A 141 -15.98 -7.53 11.12
C LEU A 141 -15.74 -8.89 10.45
N GLU A 142 -16.13 -10.00 11.08
CA GLU A 142 -16.01 -11.34 10.49
C GLU A 142 -16.78 -11.46 9.17
N VAL A 143 -18.06 -11.08 9.18
CA VAL A 143 -18.92 -11.14 8.00
C VAL A 143 -18.40 -10.17 6.93
N ARG A 144 -17.88 -9.00 7.32
CA ARG A 144 -17.35 -8.01 6.39
C ARG A 144 -16.06 -8.49 5.71
N ILE A 145 -15.14 -9.13 6.43
CA ILE A 145 -13.93 -9.75 5.85
C ILE A 145 -14.31 -10.87 4.88
N ASN A 146 -15.30 -11.70 5.23
CA ASN A 146 -15.83 -12.72 4.32
C ASN A 146 -16.40 -12.12 3.03
N ASN A 147 -17.16 -11.02 3.15
CA ASN A 147 -17.78 -10.36 2.00
C ASN A 147 -16.76 -9.57 1.16
N LEU A 148 -15.68 -9.04 1.75
CA LEU A 148 -14.56 -8.46 0.99
C LEU A 148 -14.00 -9.47 -0.02
N GLN A 149 -13.78 -10.71 0.41
CA GLN A 149 -13.29 -11.77 -0.45
C GLN A 149 -14.32 -12.19 -1.51
N LYS A 150 -15.59 -12.37 -1.11
CA LYS A 150 -16.67 -12.73 -2.05
C LYS A 150 -16.88 -11.68 -3.15
N ASN A 151 -16.68 -10.40 -2.83
CA ASN A 151 -16.77 -9.30 -3.78
C ASN A 151 -15.49 -9.11 -4.62
N GLY A 152 -14.49 -9.99 -4.48
CA GLY A 152 -13.26 -9.95 -5.28
C GLY A 152 -12.31 -8.81 -4.91
N HIS A 153 -12.46 -8.16 -3.75
CA HIS A 153 -11.51 -7.13 -3.32
C HIS A 153 -10.18 -7.72 -2.83
N ILE A 154 -10.23 -8.93 -2.29
CA ILE A 154 -9.08 -9.63 -1.70
C ILE A 154 -9.10 -11.12 -2.07
N SER A 155 -7.95 -11.78 -1.97
CA SER A 155 -7.84 -13.22 -2.17
C SER A 155 -8.34 -14.02 -0.96
N ASN A 156 -8.48 -15.34 -1.12
CA ASN A 156 -8.79 -16.22 0.00
C ASN A 156 -7.64 -16.31 1.03
N THR A 157 -6.40 -16.08 0.58
CA THR A 157 -5.22 -16.01 1.47
C THR A 157 -5.30 -14.77 2.34
N ASP A 158 -5.57 -13.61 1.74
CA ASP A 158 -5.72 -12.34 2.45
C ASP A 158 -6.84 -12.42 3.49
N LYS A 159 -7.97 -13.05 3.13
CA LYS A 159 -9.08 -13.28 4.07
C LYS A 159 -8.62 -13.95 5.36
N LYS A 160 -7.80 -15.02 5.26
CA LYS A 160 -7.28 -15.73 6.43
C LYS A 160 -6.36 -14.83 7.26
N MET A 161 -5.49 -14.07 6.61
CA MET A 161 -4.60 -13.12 7.26
C MET A 161 -5.36 -11.99 7.98
N LEU A 162 -6.42 -11.45 7.37
CA LEU A 162 -7.28 -10.43 7.99
C LEU A 162 -8.08 -10.98 9.17
N HIS A 163 -8.47 -12.26 9.15
CA HIS A 163 -9.05 -12.89 10.34
C HIS A 163 -8.04 -13.01 11.48
N ALA A 164 -6.75 -13.26 11.20
CA ALA A 164 -5.71 -13.25 12.23
C ALA A 164 -5.60 -11.86 12.89
N ILE A 165 -5.62 -10.78 12.10
CA ILE A 165 -5.66 -9.41 12.63
C ILE A 165 -6.92 -9.14 13.46
N ARG A 166 -8.08 -9.63 13.02
CA ARG A 166 -9.32 -9.53 13.79
C ARG A 166 -9.17 -10.18 15.17
N PHE A 167 -8.60 -11.38 15.23
CA PHE A 167 -8.38 -12.07 16.50
C PHE A 167 -7.40 -11.29 17.38
N LEU A 168 -6.25 -10.90 16.82
CA LEU A 168 -5.24 -10.08 17.52
C LEU A 168 -5.82 -8.79 18.12
N GLY A 169 -6.67 -8.10 17.38
CA GLY A 169 -7.32 -6.86 17.84
C GLY A 169 -8.51 -7.10 18.77
N ASN A 170 -9.16 -8.26 18.72
CA ASN A 170 -10.18 -8.65 19.69
C ASN A 170 -9.55 -8.93 21.05
N ASP A 171 -8.51 -9.75 21.08
CA ASP A 171 -7.79 -10.14 22.30
C ASP A 171 -7.20 -8.89 22.99
N ALA A 172 -6.65 -7.95 22.20
CA ALA A 172 -6.16 -6.68 22.73
C ALA A 172 -7.27 -5.77 23.29
N ALA A 173 -8.43 -5.69 22.63
CA ALA A 173 -9.51 -4.77 23.02
C ALA A 173 -10.40 -5.29 24.15
N HIS A 174 -10.66 -6.59 24.17
CA HIS A 174 -11.62 -7.21 25.10
C HIS A 174 -10.93 -7.93 26.26
N ASP A 175 -9.82 -8.61 25.98
CA ASP A 175 -9.10 -9.39 26.99
C ASP A 175 -7.85 -8.66 27.53
N ILE A 176 -7.54 -7.47 26.98
CA ILE A 176 -6.42 -6.61 27.39
C ILE A 176 -5.07 -7.36 27.28
N ILE A 177 -4.97 -8.24 26.29
CA ILE A 177 -3.74 -9.01 26.02
C ILE A 177 -2.84 -8.18 25.11
N GLU A 178 -1.69 -7.76 25.63
CA GLU A 178 -0.68 -7.09 24.83
C GLU A 178 0.01 -8.07 23.86
N PRO A 179 -0.05 -7.85 22.54
CA PRO A 179 0.61 -8.74 21.60
C PRO A 179 2.14 -8.55 21.58
N LYS A 180 2.86 -9.61 21.20
CA LYS A 180 4.31 -9.52 21.01
C LYS A 180 4.62 -8.58 19.85
N LYS A 181 5.73 -7.85 19.98
CA LYS A 181 6.27 -6.98 18.91
C LYS A 181 6.31 -7.68 17.55
N ALA A 182 6.77 -8.92 17.50
CA ALA A 182 6.88 -9.69 16.26
C ALA A 182 5.52 -9.88 15.58
N ASP A 183 4.49 -10.24 16.35
CA ASP A 183 3.15 -10.49 15.83
C ASP A 183 2.50 -9.21 15.29
N ILE A 184 2.71 -8.07 15.97
CA ILE A 184 2.18 -6.78 15.48
C ILE A 184 2.88 -6.32 14.20
N LEU A 185 4.19 -6.52 14.08
CA LEU A 185 4.89 -6.14 12.85
C LEU A 185 4.41 -6.99 11.66
N ILE A 186 4.15 -8.28 11.86
CA ILE A 186 3.53 -9.14 10.85
C ILE A 186 2.12 -8.64 10.50
N ALA A 187 1.32 -8.28 11.51
CA ALA A 187 -0.02 -7.74 11.31
C ALA A 187 -0.01 -6.40 10.54
N LEU A 188 0.98 -5.55 10.79
CA LEU A 188 1.21 -4.32 10.04
C LEU A 188 1.49 -4.62 8.56
N ASP A 189 2.40 -5.55 8.27
CA ASP A 189 2.73 -5.95 6.89
C ASP A 189 1.49 -6.46 6.13
N ILE A 190 0.61 -7.21 6.80
CA ILE A 190 -0.64 -7.70 6.22
C ILE A 190 -1.60 -6.53 5.91
N ILE A 191 -1.76 -5.58 6.83
CA ILE A 191 -2.59 -4.38 6.62
C ILE A 191 -2.06 -3.57 5.44
N GLU A 192 -0.75 -3.35 5.38
CA GLU A 192 -0.12 -2.61 4.31
C GLU A 192 -0.22 -3.31 2.96
N HIS A 193 -0.12 -4.64 2.93
CA HIS A 193 -0.39 -5.42 1.73
C HIS A 193 -1.83 -5.22 1.25
N MET A 194 -2.81 -5.29 2.16
CA MET A 194 -4.23 -5.04 1.85
C MET A 194 -4.44 -3.62 1.30
N LEU A 195 -3.92 -2.59 1.96
CA LEU A 195 -4.04 -1.19 1.53
C LEU A 195 -3.40 -0.95 0.17
N ASN A 196 -2.21 -1.53 -0.07
CA ASN A 196 -1.55 -1.47 -1.36
C ASN A 196 -2.39 -2.12 -2.45
N SER A 197 -2.89 -3.33 -2.21
CA SER A 197 -3.66 -4.11 -3.19
C SER A 197 -5.00 -3.44 -3.55
N ILE A 198 -5.73 -2.95 -2.54
CA ILE A 198 -7.08 -2.40 -2.74
C ILE A 198 -7.04 -0.98 -3.34
N TYR A 199 -6.10 -0.13 -2.92
CA TYR A 199 -6.12 1.29 -3.29
C TYR A 199 -4.94 1.71 -4.16
N ILE A 200 -3.70 1.45 -3.72
CA ILE A 200 -2.52 2.07 -4.34
C ILE A 200 -2.19 1.43 -5.68
N LEU A 201 -2.15 0.09 -5.75
CA LEU A 201 -1.84 -0.63 -6.98
C LEU A 201 -2.95 -0.46 -8.01
N ARG A 202 -4.23 -0.45 -7.60
CA ARG A 202 -5.36 -0.20 -8.52
C ARG A 202 -5.25 1.14 -9.23
N GLU A 203 -4.87 2.20 -8.51
CA GLU A 203 -4.62 3.50 -9.12
C GLU A 203 -3.44 3.47 -10.09
N LYS A 204 -2.34 2.80 -9.74
CA LYS A 204 -1.16 2.67 -10.61
C LYS A 204 -1.46 1.84 -11.88
N THR A 205 -2.32 0.83 -11.79
CA THR A 205 -2.69 -0.02 -12.94
C THR A 205 -3.59 0.65 -13.95
N LYS A 206 -4.27 1.77 -13.62
CA LYS A 206 -5.10 2.51 -14.60
C LYS A 206 -4.31 2.97 -15.83
N ASN A 207 -2.99 3.11 -15.70
CA ASN A 207 -2.10 3.51 -16.78
C ASN A 207 -1.49 2.31 -17.55
N LEU A 208 -1.83 1.09 -17.18
CA LEU A 208 -1.35 -0.13 -17.83
C LEU A 208 -2.46 -0.75 -18.68
N GLU A 209 -2.08 -1.36 -19.79
CA GLU A 209 -3.01 -2.21 -20.54
C GLU A 209 -3.28 -3.48 -19.74
N THR A 210 -4.56 -3.79 -19.55
CA THR A 210 -5.04 -4.97 -18.82
C THR A 210 -6.04 -5.74 -19.68
N ILE A 211 -6.32 -6.99 -19.29
CA ILE A 211 -7.38 -7.79 -19.87
C ILE A 211 -8.70 -7.02 -19.77
N ILE A 212 -9.44 -7.01 -20.87
CA ILE A 212 -10.79 -6.47 -20.98
C ILE A 212 -11.74 -7.65 -20.90
N ASP A 213 -12.49 -7.73 -19.81
CA ASP A 213 -13.44 -8.79 -19.51
C ASP A 213 -14.91 -8.33 -19.60
N ASP A 214 -15.14 -7.04 -19.85
CA ASP A 214 -16.46 -6.45 -20.09
C ASP A 214 -16.57 -5.75 -21.45
N TYR A 215 -17.76 -5.85 -22.05
CA TYR A 215 -18.02 -5.34 -23.39
C TYR A 215 -18.03 -3.80 -23.49
N ASN A 216 -18.33 -3.08 -22.42
CA ASN A 216 -18.34 -1.62 -22.46
C ASN A 216 -16.91 -1.06 -22.53
N SER A 217 -15.99 -1.64 -21.77
CA SER A 217 -14.55 -1.33 -21.85
C SER A 217 -13.98 -1.69 -23.22
N PHE A 218 -14.47 -2.77 -23.84
CA PHE A 218 -14.13 -3.11 -25.22
C PHE A 218 -14.58 -2.02 -26.21
N LEU A 219 -15.83 -1.54 -26.13
CA LEU A 219 -16.30 -0.44 -26.98
C LEU A 219 -15.50 0.85 -26.78
N LYS A 220 -15.14 1.20 -25.53
CA LYS A 220 -14.28 2.37 -25.24
C LYS A 220 -12.89 2.23 -25.86
N LEU A 221 -12.32 1.03 -25.87
CA LEU A 221 -11.06 0.76 -26.56
C LEU A 221 -11.19 1.01 -28.06
N LEU A 222 -12.24 0.48 -28.69
CA LEU A 222 -12.49 0.67 -30.11
C LEU A 222 -12.73 2.15 -30.46
N GLU A 223 -13.48 2.87 -29.64
CA GLU A 223 -13.70 4.30 -29.82
C GLU A 223 -12.37 5.07 -29.78
N LYS A 224 -11.53 4.80 -28.78
CA LYS A 224 -10.20 5.41 -28.68
C LYS A 224 -9.33 5.09 -29.90
N LEU A 225 -9.28 3.84 -30.33
CA LEU A 225 -8.51 3.42 -31.51
C LEU A 225 -9.03 4.09 -32.78
N SER A 226 -10.34 4.27 -32.91
CA SER A 226 -10.93 4.97 -34.05
C SER A 226 -10.53 6.45 -34.09
N MET A 227 -10.36 7.11 -32.95
CA MET A 227 -9.88 8.50 -32.90
C MET A 227 -8.40 8.63 -33.31
N GLU A 228 -7.59 7.63 -33.00
CA GLU A 228 -6.15 7.62 -33.32
C GLU A 228 -5.89 7.15 -34.77
N PHE A 229 -6.90 6.62 -35.46
CA PHE A 229 -6.77 6.05 -36.80
C PHE A 229 -6.72 7.15 -37.87
N THR A 230 -5.57 7.31 -38.51
CA THR A 230 -5.35 8.24 -39.61
C THR A 230 -5.41 7.50 -40.95
N GLY A 231 -6.61 7.18 -41.43
CA GLY A 231 -6.81 6.52 -42.73
C GLY A 231 -8.24 6.70 -43.23
N ALA A 232 -8.40 7.00 -44.53
CA ALA A 232 -9.69 7.23 -45.17
C ALA A 232 -10.33 5.94 -45.74
N GLU A 233 -9.93 4.78 -45.24
CA GLU A 233 -10.27 3.48 -45.82
C GLU A 233 -11.34 2.72 -45.02
N THR A 234 -12.04 1.83 -45.71
CA THR A 234 -12.92 0.84 -45.07
C THR A 234 -12.06 -0.24 -44.41
N ILE A 235 -12.30 -0.50 -43.13
CA ILE A 235 -11.49 -1.42 -42.30
C ILE A 235 -12.37 -2.47 -41.62
N ASN A 236 -11.74 -3.56 -41.17
CA ASN A 236 -12.37 -4.56 -40.33
C ASN A 236 -11.88 -4.47 -38.88
N ILE A 237 -12.54 -5.21 -37.98
CA ILE A 237 -12.22 -5.20 -36.55
C ILE A 237 -10.81 -5.68 -36.21
N THR A 238 -10.29 -6.64 -36.97
CA THR A 238 -8.94 -7.18 -36.76
C THR A 238 -7.88 -6.12 -37.09
N THR A 239 -8.09 -5.34 -38.15
CA THR A 239 -7.23 -4.21 -38.52
C THR A 239 -7.28 -3.11 -37.48
N LEU A 240 -8.47 -2.75 -36.99
CA LEU A 240 -8.63 -1.71 -35.97
C LEU A 240 -7.98 -2.11 -34.63
N LEU A 241 -8.17 -3.36 -34.17
CA LEU A 241 -7.58 -3.86 -32.93
C LEU A 241 -6.08 -4.11 -33.04
N SER A 242 -5.59 -4.57 -34.20
CA SER A 242 -4.18 -4.88 -34.44
C SER A 242 -3.58 -5.71 -33.28
N LYS A 243 -2.45 -5.28 -32.70
CA LYS A 243 -1.77 -5.93 -31.56
C LYS A 243 -2.60 -5.92 -30.26
N LYS A 244 -3.63 -5.09 -30.15
CA LYS A 244 -4.49 -5.00 -28.95
C LYS A 244 -5.54 -6.12 -28.87
N THR A 245 -5.59 -7.00 -29.87
CA THR A 245 -6.37 -8.26 -29.81
C THR A 245 -6.01 -9.09 -28.57
N ARG A 246 -4.75 -9.02 -28.09
CA ARG A 246 -4.30 -9.68 -26.85
C ARG A 246 -5.08 -9.26 -25.59
N LEU A 247 -5.69 -8.07 -25.59
CA LEU A 247 -6.42 -7.55 -24.44
C LEU A 247 -7.80 -8.21 -24.26
N ILE A 248 -8.31 -8.85 -25.31
CA ILE A 248 -9.63 -9.51 -25.31
C ILE A 248 -9.52 -11.03 -25.50
N GLU A 249 -8.33 -11.61 -25.39
CA GLU A 249 -8.07 -13.00 -25.81
C GLU A 249 -9.01 -14.04 -25.15
N GLY A 250 -9.38 -13.84 -23.88
CA GLY A 250 -10.31 -14.73 -23.17
C GLY A 250 -11.79 -14.60 -23.55
N LYS A 251 -12.19 -13.53 -24.26
CA LYS A 251 -13.59 -13.25 -24.68
C LYS A 251 -13.70 -12.79 -26.12
N LYS A 252 -12.69 -13.07 -26.93
CA LYS A 252 -12.53 -12.50 -28.27
C LYS A 252 -13.75 -12.77 -29.15
N ASP A 253 -14.18 -14.03 -29.21
CA ASP A 253 -15.27 -14.45 -30.08
C ASP A 253 -16.60 -13.85 -29.61
N GLU A 254 -16.89 -13.91 -28.30
CA GLU A 254 -18.09 -13.31 -27.69
C GLU A 254 -18.19 -11.80 -27.99
N PHE A 255 -17.08 -11.06 -27.86
CA PHE A 255 -17.05 -9.63 -28.10
C PHE A 255 -17.17 -9.27 -29.58
N ILE A 256 -16.51 -10.02 -30.47
CA ILE A 256 -16.60 -9.79 -31.91
C ILE A 256 -18.02 -10.08 -32.42
N GLU A 257 -18.63 -11.19 -32.00
CA GLU A 257 -20.02 -11.52 -32.36
C GLU A 257 -20.99 -10.44 -31.90
N LYS A 258 -20.87 -10.00 -30.64
CA LYS A 258 -21.72 -8.94 -30.10
C LYS A 258 -21.50 -7.61 -30.80
N PHE A 259 -20.25 -7.27 -31.14
CA PHE A 259 -19.91 -6.09 -31.90
C PHE A 259 -20.51 -6.10 -33.29
N ASN A 260 -20.40 -7.21 -34.02
CA ASN A 260 -20.96 -7.32 -35.37
C ASN A 260 -22.48 -7.11 -35.35
N ARG A 261 -23.17 -7.67 -34.35
CA ARG A 261 -24.61 -7.41 -34.14
C ARG A 261 -24.90 -5.94 -33.83
N ASP A 262 -24.20 -5.34 -32.88
CA ASP A 262 -24.40 -3.94 -32.50
C ASP A 262 -24.05 -2.96 -33.64
N LEU A 263 -23.10 -3.32 -34.50
CA LEU A 263 -22.72 -2.57 -35.69
C LEU A 263 -23.84 -2.60 -36.74
N LEU A 264 -24.41 -3.77 -37.03
CA LEU A 264 -25.56 -3.91 -37.94
C LEU A 264 -26.81 -3.20 -37.42
N GLU A 265 -27.04 -3.22 -36.12
CA GLU A 265 -28.16 -2.53 -35.48
C GLU A 265 -27.95 -1.01 -35.36
N GLY A 266 -26.80 -0.48 -35.81
CA GLY A 266 -26.50 0.95 -35.77
C GLY A 266 -26.28 1.52 -34.36
N LYS A 267 -26.01 0.66 -33.36
CA LYS A 267 -25.78 1.05 -31.95
C LYS A 267 -24.39 1.63 -31.72
N ILE A 268 -23.47 1.46 -32.67
CA ILE A 268 -22.10 1.94 -32.56
C ILE A 268 -22.00 3.34 -33.17
N ASN A 269 -21.97 4.34 -32.30
CA ASN A 269 -22.09 5.72 -32.72
C ASN A 269 -20.88 6.28 -33.47
N PHE A 270 -19.70 5.68 -33.33
CA PHE A 270 -18.43 6.17 -33.90
C PHE A 270 -18.00 5.46 -35.19
N LEU A 271 -18.75 4.46 -35.66
CA LEU A 271 -18.48 3.72 -36.91
C LEU A 271 -19.70 3.73 -37.84
N ASN A 272 -19.47 3.64 -39.15
CA ASN A 272 -20.49 3.37 -40.16
C ASN A 272 -20.27 1.98 -40.72
N TYR A 273 -21.30 1.13 -40.69
CA TYR A 273 -21.28 -0.14 -41.42
C TYR A 273 -21.30 0.12 -42.93
N GLU A 274 -20.42 -0.55 -43.68
CA GLU A 274 -20.30 -0.38 -45.14
C GLU A 274 -20.81 -1.62 -45.88
N LYS A 275 -20.21 -2.78 -45.61
CA LYS A 275 -20.56 -4.07 -46.23
C LYS A 275 -20.01 -5.26 -45.44
N THR A 276 -20.50 -6.44 -45.76
CA THR A 276 -19.93 -7.72 -45.33
C THR A 276 -19.33 -8.42 -46.53
N GLU A 277 -18.12 -8.94 -46.38
CA GLU A 277 -17.44 -9.78 -47.37
C GLU A 277 -17.25 -11.19 -46.80
N GLU A 278 -17.56 -12.21 -47.61
CA GLU A 278 -17.37 -13.60 -47.22
C GLU A 278 -15.98 -14.06 -47.69
N ILE A 279 -15.09 -14.36 -46.74
CA ILE A 279 -13.73 -14.86 -47.03
C ILE A 279 -13.50 -16.14 -46.24
N ASN A 280 -13.25 -17.25 -46.95
CA ASN A 280 -13.02 -18.58 -46.36
C ASN A 280 -14.14 -19.02 -45.39
N ASP A 281 -15.40 -18.95 -45.85
CA ASP A 281 -16.60 -19.31 -45.07
C ASP A 281 -16.76 -18.51 -43.76
N ARG A 282 -16.23 -17.28 -43.71
CA ARG A 282 -16.38 -16.35 -42.59
C ARG A 282 -16.79 -14.97 -43.07
N ASP A 283 -17.80 -14.43 -42.42
CA ASP A 283 -18.28 -13.07 -42.64
C ASP A 283 -17.30 -12.05 -42.02
N ILE A 284 -16.72 -11.20 -42.87
CA ILE A 284 -15.88 -10.08 -42.47
C ILE A 284 -16.68 -8.79 -42.63
N PHE A 285 -16.95 -8.16 -41.49
CA PHE A 285 -17.67 -6.89 -41.43
C PHE A 285 -16.70 -5.73 -41.68
N LEU A 286 -16.99 -4.94 -42.71
CA LEU A 286 -16.24 -3.74 -43.08
C LEU A 286 -17.02 -2.48 -42.67
N PHE A 287 -16.30 -1.53 -42.11
CA PHE A 287 -16.84 -0.27 -41.61
C PHE A 287 -15.88 0.89 -41.85
N SER A 288 -16.42 2.11 -41.90
CA SER A 288 -15.65 3.36 -41.91
C SER A 288 -15.77 4.08 -40.57
N ILE A 289 -14.77 4.88 -40.21
CA ILE A 289 -14.80 5.69 -38.98
C ILE A 289 -15.59 6.97 -39.26
N LYS A 290 -16.56 7.28 -38.41
CA LYS A 290 -17.32 8.53 -38.57
C LYS A 290 -16.40 9.72 -38.31
N ALA A 291 -16.33 10.64 -39.28
CA ALA A 291 -15.75 11.96 -39.05
C ALA A 291 -16.56 12.68 -37.96
N ARG A 292 -15.88 13.23 -36.96
CA ARG A 292 -16.47 14.11 -35.95
C ARG A 292 -16.64 15.52 -36.50
#